data_AF-A0A850HI15-F1
#
_entry.id   AF-A0A850HI15-F1
#
_cell.length_a   1.000
_cell.length_b   1.000
_cell.length_c   1.000
_cell.angle_alpha   90.00
_cell.angle_beta   90.00
_cell.angle_gamma   90.00
#
_symmetry.space_group_name_H-M   'P 1'
#
loop_
_entity.id
_entity.type
_entity.pdbx_description
1 polymer ?
#
loop_
_entity_poly.entity_id
_entity_poly.type
_entity_poly.pdbx_seq_one_letter_code
_entity_poly.pdbx_strand_id
1 'polypeptide(L)'
;MLTAIRQETIEDVVLRYSKRGMNILKNHMREDYCREAAGQILELEKGTILLTTGFYVAGHAETDGPLGTLVMADALQKLGYHPVIVTDEFCRGFFENEGLEVYYAGVNDEAQEYDRMLETYRPVGLISIERCGRNVEDDYANMRGISIKEYTASTDWLFIRARKAGIPTFGVGDGGNEIGMGNLKEVIHEELALVPCKVKVDTLVIATVSNWGAYAIVAYMQKMTGVTGLLNFEKIYGYLARIVRMGSVDGVTKKHTLSVDGFSLEIEKEILDGLNQLAS
;
A
#
# COMPACT_ATOMS: atom_id res chain seq x y z
N MET A 1 -40.50 1.92 13.43
CA MET A 1 -39.08 2.32 13.48
C MET A 1 -38.54 2.17 12.08
N LEU A 2 -38.31 3.28 11.38
CA LEU A 2 -37.50 3.25 10.16
C LEU A 2 -36.07 2.94 10.61
N THR A 3 -35.57 1.76 10.27
CA THR A 3 -34.15 1.45 10.36
C THR A 3 -33.43 2.49 9.51
N ALA A 4 -32.66 3.37 10.13
CA ALA A 4 -31.80 4.29 9.39
C ALA A 4 -30.87 3.42 8.53
N ILE A 5 -31.00 3.51 7.21
CA ILE A 5 -30.08 2.86 6.28
C ILE A 5 -28.75 3.58 6.48
N ARG A 6 -27.79 2.91 7.11
CA ARG A 6 -26.42 3.42 7.23
C ARG A 6 -25.89 3.67 5.83
N GLN A 7 -25.45 4.89 5.57
CA GLN A 7 -24.79 5.22 4.31
C GLN A 7 -23.44 4.50 4.26
N GLU A 8 -23.16 3.82 3.14
CA GLU A 8 -21.90 3.14 2.91
C GLU A 8 -20.72 4.14 2.94
N THR A 9 -19.64 3.78 3.64
CA THR A 9 -18.41 4.59 3.69
C THR A 9 -17.34 4.07 2.74
N ILE A 10 -16.27 4.85 2.51
CA ILE A 10 -15.13 4.43 1.70
C ILE A 10 -14.45 3.19 2.32
N GLU A 11 -14.32 3.12 3.65
CA GLU A 11 -13.83 1.95 4.38
C GLU A 11 -14.72 0.73 4.18
N ASP A 12 -16.05 0.92 4.10
CA ASP A 12 -16.99 -0.17 3.83
C ASP A 12 -16.82 -0.73 2.40
N VAL A 13 -16.51 0.13 1.41
CA VAL A 13 -16.19 -0.31 0.03
C VAL A 13 -14.92 -1.15 -0.01
N VAL A 14 -13.81 -0.67 0.55
CA VAL A 14 -12.51 -1.37 0.43
C VAL A 14 -12.40 -2.61 1.31
N LEU A 15 -13.29 -2.78 2.29
CA LEU A 15 -13.39 -3.99 3.13
C LEU A 15 -14.48 -4.96 2.68
N ARG A 16 -15.25 -4.64 1.63
CA ARG A 16 -16.42 -5.40 1.16
C ARG A 16 -16.14 -6.90 0.97
N TYR A 17 -14.93 -7.24 0.52
CA TYR A 17 -14.54 -8.60 0.22
C TYR A 17 -13.52 -9.19 1.21
N SER A 18 -13.38 -8.59 2.40
CA SER A 18 -12.39 -9.01 3.39
C SER A 18 -12.51 -10.50 3.72
N LYS A 19 -11.44 -11.25 3.46
CA LYS A 19 -11.30 -12.68 3.77
C LYS A 19 -10.12 -13.00 4.68
N ARG A 20 -9.18 -12.06 4.82
CA ARG A 20 -7.92 -12.20 5.57
C ARG A 20 -7.98 -11.62 6.98
N GLY A 21 -9.18 -11.26 7.45
CA GLY A 21 -9.40 -10.74 8.80
C GLY A 21 -9.28 -9.22 8.94
N MET A 22 -9.19 -8.46 7.85
CA MET A 22 -9.17 -7.00 7.91
C MET A 22 -10.47 -6.42 8.50
N ASN A 23 -11.61 -7.08 8.28
CA ASN A 23 -12.87 -6.78 8.97
C ASN A 23 -12.82 -6.99 10.50
N ILE A 24 -11.94 -7.87 10.99
CA ILE A 24 -11.70 -8.09 12.41
C ILE A 24 -10.80 -6.97 12.94
N LEU A 25 -9.68 -6.71 12.26
CA LEU A 25 -8.73 -5.65 12.60
C LEU A 25 -9.38 -4.26 12.63
N LYS A 26 -10.36 -3.99 11.75
CA LYS A 26 -11.14 -2.74 11.73
C LYS A 26 -11.72 -2.38 13.10
N ASN A 27 -12.12 -3.36 13.91
CA ASN A 27 -12.73 -3.12 15.23
C ASN A 27 -11.75 -2.57 16.26
N HIS A 28 -10.45 -2.62 15.97
CA HIS A 28 -9.35 -2.10 16.79
C HIS A 28 -8.76 -0.80 16.23
N MET A 29 -9.36 -0.27 15.19
CA MET A 29 -8.94 0.96 14.52
C MET A 29 -10.00 2.05 14.69
N ARG A 30 -9.60 3.29 14.44
CA ARG A 30 -10.55 4.41 14.35
C ARG A 30 -11.47 4.20 13.16
N GLU A 31 -12.74 4.60 13.25
CA GLU A 31 -13.70 4.33 12.17
C GLU A 31 -13.33 4.99 10.83
N ASP A 32 -12.61 6.11 10.86
CA ASP A 32 -12.26 6.96 9.72
C ASP A 32 -10.76 6.94 9.37
N TYR A 33 -10.08 5.80 9.58
CA TYR A 33 -8.63 5.69 9.38
C TYR A 33 -8.16 6.07 7.95
N CYS A 34 -8.95 5.80 6.91
CA CYS A 34 -8.61 6.23 5.54
C CYS A 34 -8.68 7.76 5.40
N ARG A 35 -9.70 8.38 6.00
CA ARG A 35 -9.89 9.84 6.01
C ARG A 35 -8.77 10.53 6.80
N GLU A 36 -8.40 9.98 7.95
CA GLU A 36 -7.30 10.49 8.78
C GLU A 36 -5.97 10.46 8.01
N ALA A 37 -5.66 9.33 7.36
CA ALA A 37 -4.46 9.21 6.53
C ALA A 37 -4.43 10.27 5.41
N ALA A 38 -5.53 10.44 4.67
CA ALA A 38 -5.63 11.44 3.62
C ALA A 38 -5.41 12.86 4.14
N GLY A 39 -6.05 13.23 5.25
CA GLY A 39 -5.90 14.55 5.87
C GLY A 39 -4.46 14.82 6.30
N GLN A 40 -3.83 13.88 6.99
CA GLN A 40 -2.45 14.01 7.47
C GLN A 40 -1.44 14.10 6.31
N ILE A 41 -1.64 13.35 5.22
CA ILE A 41 -0.77 13.48 4.03
C ILE A 41 -0.93 14.87 3.40
N LEU A 42 -2.15 15.41 3.33
CA LEU A 42 -2.41 16.75 2.79
C LEU A 42 -1.84 17.88 3.68
N GLU A 43 -1.66 17.63 4.97
CA GLU A 43 -1.04 18.55 5.93
C GLU A 43 0.48 18.60 5.84
N LEU A 44 1.12 17.63 5.18
CA LEU A 44 2.57 17.64 4.96
C LEU A 44 2.99 18.86 4.14
N GLU A 45 4.16 19.41 4.48
CA GLU A 45 4.83 20.40 3.63
C GLU A 45 5.02 19.84 2.23
N LYS A 46 4.96 20.69 1.20
CA LYS A 46 5.21 20.24 -0.18
C LYS A 46 6.67 19.85 -0.33
N GLY A 47 6.91 18.62 -0.77
CA GLY A 47 8.25 18.07 -0.91
C GLY A 47 8.23 16.62 -1.35
N THR A 48 9.34 15.93 -1.15
CA THR A 48 9.50 14.53 -1.56
C THR A 48 8.72 13.59 -0.64
N ILE A 49 7.89 12.72 -1.21
CA ILE A 49 7.27 11.61 -0.47
C ILE A 49 7.82 10.31 -1.02
N LEU A 50 8.42 9.47 -0.16
CA LEU A 50 8.87 8.15 -0.59
C LEU A 50 7.70 7.16 -0.54
N LEU A 51 7.50 6.42 -1.62
CA LEU A 51 6.48 5.38 -1.73
C LEU A 51 7.17 4.02 -1.82
N THR A 52 6.97 3.11 -0.85
CA THR A 52 7.50 1.75 -0.94
C THR A 52 6.45 0.76 -1.37
N THR A 53 6.77 -0.11 -2.33
CA THR A 53 5.84 -1.15 -2.80
C THR A 53 6.56 -2.34 -3.41
N GLY A 54 5.81 -3.38 -3.71
CA GLY A 54 6.25 -4.63 -4.30
C GLY A 54 6.37 -5.71 -3.25
N PHE A 55 5.84 -6.90 -3.58
CA PHE A 55 5.89 -8.07 -2.73
C PHE A 55 6.30 -9.28 -3.56
N TYR A 56 7.26 -10.07 -3.06
CA TYR A 56 7.77 -11.23 -3.78
C TYR A 56 6.80 -12.41 -3.70
N VAL A 57 6.38 -12.91 -4.86
CA VAL A 57 5.57 -14.11 -5.02
C VAL A 57 6.09 -14.97 -6.17
N ALA A 58 6.57 -16.17 -5.83
CA ALA A 58 6.91 -17.23 -6.78
C ALA A 58 7.88 -16.81 -7.92
N GLY A 59 8.88 -15.97 -7.62
CA GLY A 59 9.87 -15.51 -8.60
C GLY A 59 9.58 -14.13 -9.20
N HIS A 60 8.48 -13.49 -8.81
CA HIS A 60 7.96 -12.28 -9.43
C HIS A 60 7.46 -11.29 -8.37
N ALA A 61 7.27 -10.03 -8.76
CA ALA A 61 6.47 -9.09 -7.97
C ALA A 61 4.98 -9.38 -8.19
N GLU A 62 4.18 -9.33 -7.14
CA GLU A 62 2.74 -9.49 -7.27
C GLU A 62 2.04 -8.24 -7.84
N THR A 63 0.77 -8.39 -8.20
CA THR A 63 -0.06 -7.32 -8.77
C THR A 63 -0.67 -6.40 -7.70
N ASP A 64 -0.71 -6.83 -6.43
CA ASP A 64 -1.07 -5.95 -5.31
C ASP A 64 0.11 -5.09 -4.85
N GLY A 65 -0.14 -3.80 -4.58
CA GLY A 65 0.86 -2.77 -4.33
C GLY A 65 1.09 -1.82 -5.52
N PRO A 66 1.55 -2.30 -6.70
CA PRO A 66 1.91 -1.43 -7.80
C PRO A 66 0.78 -0.56 -8.35
N LEU A 67 -0.47 -1.04 -8.42
CA LEU A 67 -1.58 -0.23 -8.94
C LEU A 67 -1.94 0.89 -7.96
N GLY A 68 -2.00 0.58 -6.65
CA GLY A 68 -2.24 1.54 -5.59
C GLY A 68 -1.15 2.60 -5.53
N THR A 69 0.11 2.17 -5.70
CA THR A 69 1.26 3.08 -5.78
C THR A 69 1.17 4.01 -6.98
N LEU A 70 0.76 3.52 -8.15
CA LEU A 70 0.52 4.38 -9.31
C LEU A 70 -0.53 5.45 -9.02
N VAL A 71 -1.69 5.05 -8.46
CA VAL A 71 -2.79 5.98 -8.15
C VAL A 71 -2.36 7.00 -7.11
N MET A 72 -1.66 6.58 -6.06
CA MET A 72 -1.11 7.46 -5.04
C MET A 72 -0.11 8.46 -5.63
N ALA A 73 0.85 7.98 -6.43
CA ALA A 73 1.88 8.84 -7.03
C ALA A 73 1.28 9.89 -7.97
N ASP A 74 0.36 9.49 -8.85
CA ASP A 74 -0.34 10.41 -9.77
C ASP A 74 -1.13 11.49 -8.99
N ALA A 75 -1.85 11.09 -7.94
CA ALA A 75 -2.57 12.03 -7.09
C ALA A 75 -1.63 13.01 -6.36
N LEU A 76 -0.52 12.50 -5.80
CA LEU A 76 0.49 13.31 -5.12
C LEU A 76 1.14 14.34 -6.06
N GLN A 77 1.48 13.95 -7.29
CA GLN A 77 2.01 14.89 -8.30
C GLN A 77 1.01 16.01 -8.63
N LYS A 78 -0.27 15.65 -8.85
CA LYS A 78 -1.34 16.64 -9.11
C LYS A 78 -1.54 17.61 -7.94
N LEU A 79 -1.26 17.17 -6.72
CA LEU A 79 -1.34 17.96 -5.49
C LEU A 79 -0.03 18.71 -5.16
N GLY A 80 0.97 18.67 -6.05
CA GLY A 80 2.21 19.42 -5.94
C GLY A 80 3.29 18.79 -5.05
N TYR A 81 3.18 17.50 -4.71
CA TYR A 81 4.25 16.74 -4.07
C TYR A 81 5.17 16.12 -5.11
N HIS A 82 6.36 15.66 -4.68
CA HIS A 82 7.30 14.90 -5.50
C HIS A 82 7.35 13.44 -5.02
N PRO A 83 6.53 12.53 -5.55
CA PRO A 83 6.61 11.13 -5.17
C PRO A 83 7.84 10.46 -5.81
N VAL A 84 8.58 9.73 -4.99
CA VAL A 84 9.68 8.86 -5.43
C VAL A 84 9.38 7.44 -4.99
N ILE A 85 9.37 6.51 -5.93
CA ILE A 85 9.06 5.12 -5.65
C ILE A 85 10.35 4.39 -5.25
N VAL A 86 10.32 3.69 -4.13
CA VAL A 86 11.39 2.82 -3.66
C VAL A 86 10.88 1.38 -3.69
N THR A 87 11.39 0.59 -4.62
CA THR A 87 10.97 -0.80 -4.82
C THR A 87 12.19 -1.67 -5.05
N ASP A 88 12.02 -2.97 -5.27
CA ASP A 88 13.12 -3.87 -5.62
C ASP A 88 13.08 -4.26 -7.10
N GLU A 89 14.10 -5.03 -7.48
CA GLU A 89 14.37 -5.45 -8.85
C GLU A 89 13.18 -6.16 -9.53
N PHE A 90 12.31 -6.82 -8.75
CA PHE A 90 11.16 -7.54 -9.29
C PHE A 90 10.10 -6.61 -9.90
N CYS A 91 10.08 -5.34 -9.51
CA CYS A 91 9.20 -4.31 -10.07
C CYS A 91 9.88 -3.51 -11.19
N ARG A 92 11.01 -3.96 -11.74
CA ARG A 92 11.76 -3.20 -12.74
C ARG A 92 10.90 -2.77 -13.93
N GLY A 93 10.85 -1.47 -14.19
CA GLY A 93 10.18 -0.85 -15.32
C GLY A 93 8.69 -0.61 -15.13
N PHE A 94 8.12 -0.94 -13.96
CA PHE A 94 6.68 -0.81 -13.71
C PHE A 94 6.22 0.65 -13.78
N PHE A 95 7.04 1.58 -13.29
CA PHE A 95 6.64 2.95 -13.00
C PHE A 95 7.31 4.01 -13.88
N GLU A 96 8.49 3.76 -14.44
CA GLU A 96 9.24 4.76 -15.21
C GLU A 96 8.49 5.18 -16.49
N ASN A 97 7.73 4.26 -17.09
CA ASN A 97 6.87 4.56 -18.24
C ASN A 97 5.70 5.51 -17.88
N GLU A 98 5.44 5.73 -16.60
CA GLU A 98 4.48 6.71 -16.10
C GLU A 98 5.15 8.05 -15.74
N GLY A 99 6.46 8.19 -16.00
CA GLY A 99 7.23 9.39 -15.67
C GLY A 99 7.56 9.53 -14.18
N LEU A 100 7.49 8.43 -13.42
CA LEU A 100 7.77 8.40 -11.99
C LEU A 100 9.24 8.12 -11.74
N GLU A 101 9.82 8.82 -10.76
CA GLU A 101 11.17 8.54 -10.28
C GLU A 101 11.16 7.23 -9.47
N VAL A 102 12.11 6.33 -9.76
CA VAL A 102 12.21 5.02 -9.12
C VAL A 102 13.63 4.78 -8.62
N TYR A 103 13.72 4.36 -7.36
CA TYR A 103 14.92 3.80 -6.76
C TYR A 103 14.75 2.29 -6.56
N TYR A 104 15.71 1.51 -7.06
CA TYR A 104 15.76 0.06 -6.88
C TYR A 104 16.64 -0.29 -5.68
N ALA A 105 16.01 -0.64 -4.56
CA ALA A 105 16.69 -1.14 -3.37
C ALA A 105 17.18 -2.57 -3.58
N GLY A 106 18.42 -2.84 -3.18
CA GLY A 106 19.03 -4.15 -3.22
C GLY A 106 18.56 -5.04 -2.07
N VAL A 107 18.45 -6.35 -2.33
CA VAL A 107 18.13 -7.35 -1.28
C VAL A 107 19.20 -7.44 -0.19
N ASN A 108 20.43 -7.04 -0.52
CA ASN A 108 21.58 -7.01 0.38
C ASN A 108 21.89 -5.60 0.92
N ASP A 109 21.03 -4.60 0.65
CA ASP A 109 21.24 -3.26 1.15
C ASP A 109 21.16 -3.26 2.68
N GLU A 110 22.18 -2.66 3.31
CA GLU A 110 22.24 -2.51 4.75
C GLU A 110 21.47 -1.26 5.20
N ALA A 111 21.22 -1.17 6.52
CA ALA A 111 20.47 -0.06 7.12
C ALA A 111 21.00 1.34 6.73
N GLN A 112 22.32 1.45 6.50
CA GLN A 112 23.04 2.66 6.15
C GLN A 112 22.71 3.17 4.74
N GLU A 113 22.31 2.30 3.80
CA GLU A 113 21.81 2.75 2.49
C GLU A 113 20.51 3.53 2.64
N TYR A 114 19.63 3.08 3.55
CA TYR A 114 18.38 3.78 3.83
C TYR A 114 18.61 5.08 4.60
N ASP A 115 19.63 5.16 5.45
CA ASP A 115 20.07 6.44 6.04
C ASP A 115 20.50 7.43 4.94
N ARG A 116 21.33 6.99 3.98
CA ARG A 116 21.74 7.81 2.82
C ARG A 116 20.55 8.25 1.96
N MET A 117 19.58 7.36 1.77
CA MET A 117 18.37 7.66 1.01
C MET A 117 17.58 8.79 1.69
N LEU A 118 17.39 8.74 3.02
CA LEU A 118 16.73 9.81 3.77
C LEU A 118 17.50 11.12 3.70
N GLU A 119 18.83 11.10 3.74
CA GLU A 119 19.69 12.29 3.59
C GLU A 119 19.61 12.91 2.19
N THR A 120 19.52 12.06 1.16
CA THR A 120 19.47 12.45 -0.25
C THR A 120 18.12 13.05 -0.61
N TYR A 121 17.04 12.33 -0.31
CA TYR A 121 15.69 12.71 -0.70
C TYR A 121 15.03 13.70 0.24
N ARG A 122 15.47 13.73 1.52
CA ARG A 122 14.90 14.55 2.61
C ARG A 122 13.37 14.53 2.59
N PRO A 123 12.76 13.35 2.70
CA PRO A 123 11.32 13.24 2.48
C PRO A 123 10.53 13.93 3.59
N VAL A 124 9.41 14.53 3.19
CA VAL A 124 8.40 15.11 4.10
C VAL A 124 7.44 14.05 4.63
N GLY A 125 7.39 12.87 4.01
CA GLY A 125 6.59 11.73 4.45
C GLY A 125 6.95 10.44 3.71
N LEU A 126 6.60 9.31 4.29
CA LEU A 126 6.78 7.98 3.70
C LEU A 126 5.47 7.21 3.69
N ILE A 127 5.17 6.51 2.60
CA ILE A 127 3.96 5.68 2.47
C ILE A 127 4.38 4.28 1.98
N SER A 128 4.01 3.24 2.73
CA SER A 128 4.14 1.85 2.29
C SER A 128 2.83 1.35 1.73
N ILE A 129 2.86 0.67 0.59
CA ILE A 129 1.69 0.03 -0.04
C ILE A 129 2.10 -1.37 -0.47
N GLU A 130 1.59 -2.39 0.22
CA GLU A 130 1.90 -3.81 -0.04
C GLU A 130 3.41 -4.08 -0.08
N ARG A 131 4.09 -3.73 1.01
CA ARG A 131 5.53 -4.00 1.16
C ARG A 131 5.78 -4.82 2.40
N CYS A 132 6.38 -5.99 2.24
CA CYS A 132 6.75 -6.85 3.35
C CYS A 132 7.64 -6.12 4.36
N GLY A 133 7.29 -6.19 5.64
CA GLY A 133 8.12 -5.70 6.74
C GLY A 133 8.64 -6.86 7.56
N ARG A 134 9.76 -6.66 8.26
CA ARG A 134 10.31 -7.70 9.14
C ARG A 134 9.28 -8.07 10.22
N ASN A 135 9.13 -9.35 10.46
CA ASN A 135 8.22 -9.89 11.45
C ASN A 135 8.86 -9.89 12.85
N VAL A 136 8.11 -10.39 13.84
CA VAL A 136 8.57 -10.50 15.23
C VAL A 136 9.81 -11.40 15.42
N GLU A 137 10.15 -12.21 14.42
CA GLU A 137 11.31 -13.12 14.38
C GLU A 137 12.50 -12.56 13.56
N ASP A 138 12.44 -11.29 13.11
CA ASP A 138 13.46 -10.67 12.24
C ASP A 138 13.62 -11.35 10.86
N ASP A 139 12.53 -11.96 10.38
CA ASP A 139 12.41 -12.52 9.04
C ASP A 139 11.42 -11.72 8.16
N TYR A 140 11.51 -11.90 6.85
CA TYR A 140 10.51 -11.43 5.88
C TYR A 140 9.78 -12.65 5.36
N ALA A 141 8.49 -12.77 5.62
CA ALA A 141 7.72 -13.96 5.28
C ALA A 141 6.39 -13.59 4.62
N ASN A 142 5.92 -14.46 3.73
CA ASN A 142 4.56 -14.34 3.20
C ASN A 142 3.52 -14.78 4.26
N MET A 143 2.23 -14.62 3.95
CA MET A 143 1.14 -14.98 4.85
C MET A 143 1.10 -16.45 5.30
N ARG A 144 1.83 -17.36 4.62
CA ARG A 144 1.97 -18.77 5.03
C ARG A 144 3.13 -19.00 6.00
N GLY A 145 3.83 -17.96 6.43
CA GLY A 145 5.03 -18.04 7.26
C GLY A 145 6.25 -18.57 6.51
N ILE A 146 6.23 -18.58 5.17
CA ILE A 146 7.39 -19.00 4.37
C ILE A 146 8.28 -17.79 4.17
N SER A 147 9.55 -17.92 4.57
CA SER A 147 10.55 -16.87 4.37
C SER A 147 10.71 -16.52 2.89
N ILE A 148 10.76 -15.22 2.61
CA ILE A 148 11.06 -14.58 1.33
C ILE A 148 12.21 -13.59 1.48
N LYS A 149 12.95 -13.65 2.59
CA LYS A 149 14.03 -12.72 2.95
C LYS A 149 15.12 -12.61 1.90
N GLU A 150 15.48 -13.72 1.24
CA GLU A 150 16.48 -13.72 0.17
C GLU A 150 16.05 -12.93 -1.08
N TYR A 151 14.76 -12.60 -1.20
CA TYR A 151 14.17 -11.86 -2.32
C TYR A 151 13.63 -10.49 -1.92
N THR A 152 13.71 -10.10 -0.64
CA THR A 152 13.05 -8.89 -0.13
C THR A 152 14.09 -7.86 0.30
N ALA A 153 14.17 -6.75 -0.43
CA ALA A 153 14.94 -5.60 0.03
C ALA A 153 14.37 -5.04 1.34
N SER A 154 15.25 -4.76 2.30
CA SER A 154 14.91 -4.36 3.67
C SER A 154 14.46 -2.89 3.81
N THR A 155 13.56 -2.45 2.91
CA THR A 155 13.02 -1.08 2.82
C THR A 155 12.27 -0.65 4.07
N ASP A 156 11.89 -1.59 4.94
CA ASP A 156 11.30 -1.31 6.24
C ASP A 156 12.22 -0.54 7.20
N TRP A 157 13.54 -0.54 6.94
CA TRP A 157 14.47 0.37 7.59
C TRP A 157 14.11 1.84 7.35
N LEU A 158 13.60 2.22 6.17
CA LEU A 158 13.18 3.61 5.91
C LEU A 158 12.14 4.07 6.94
N PHE A 159 11.16 3.23 7.26
CA PHE A 159 10.10 3.55 8.21
C PHE A 159 10.61 3.57 9.65
N ILE A 160 11.48 2.63 10.02
CA ILE A 160 12.13 2.62 11.34
C ILE A 160 12.92 3.92 11.56
N ARG A 161 13.69 4.36 10.56
CA ARG A 161 14.53 5.56 10.62
C ARG A 161 13.71 6.84 10.54
N ALA A 162 12.74 6.91 9.62
CA ALA A 162 11.83 8.04 9.46
C ALA A 162 11.08 8.35 10.76
N ARG A 163 10.49 7.34 11.40
CA ARG A 163 9.80 7.54 12.69
C ARG A 163 10.72 8.05 13.79
N LYS A 164 11.93 7.50 13.87
CA LYS A 164 12.93 7.98 14.85
C LYS A 164 13.32 9.43 14.59
N ALA A 165 13.30 9.87 13.34
CA ALA A 165 13.57 11.25 12.93
C ALA A 165 12.33 12.17 12.98
N GLY A 166 11.15 11.66 13.32
CA GLY A 166 9.90 12.42 13.35
C GLY A 166 9.31 12.73 11.97
N ILE A 167 9.72 12.00 10.93
CA ILE A 167 9.12 12.10 9.59
C ILE A 167 7.83 11.27 9.58
N PRO A 168 6.67 11.85 9.20
CA PRO A 168 5.40 11.14 9.17
C PRO A 168 5.42 9.89 8.29
N THR A 169 4.87 8.79 8.82
CA THR A 169 4.84 7.49 8.14
C THR A 169 3.44 6.92 8.02
N PHE A 170 3.13 6.39 6.84
CA PHE A 170 1.86 5.77 6.50
C PHE A 170 2.08 4.35 5.98
N GLY A 171 1.17 3.44 6.29
CA GLY A 171 1.21 2.06 5.79
C GLY A 171 -0.15 1.61 5.29
N VAL A 172 -0.16 0.85 4.20
CA VAL A 172 -1.31 0.16 3.63
C VAL A 172 -0.97 -1.33 3.51
N GLY A 173 -1.81 -2.18 4.09
CA GLY A 173 -1.65 -3.63 4.05
C GLY A 173 -3.00 -4.36 4.11
N ASP A 174 -2.98 -5.66 3.82
CA ASP A 174 -4.17 -6.52 3.82
C ASP A 174 -3.98 -7.90 4.50
N GLY A 175 -2.75 -8.24 4.90
CA GLY A 175 -2.33 -9.58 5.28
C GLY A 175 -1.65 -9.69 6.65
N GLY A 176 -1.18 -8.58 7.22
CA GLY A 176 -0.58 -8.51 8.56
C GLY A 176 0.95 -8.61 8.60
N ASN A 177 1.59 -8.88 7.47
CA ASN A 177 3.04 -9.05 7.29
C ASN A 177 3.70 -7.86 6.55
N GLU A 178 2.96 -6.80 6.29
CA GLU A 178 3.38 -5.59 5.61
C GLU A 178 3.84 -4.51 6.60
N ILE A 179 4.68 -3.59 6.11
CA ILE A 179 5.12 -2.42 6.88
C ILE A 179 3.90 -1.64 7.36
N GLY A 180 3.84 -1.41 8.67
CA GLY A 180 2.75 -0.70 9.34
C GLY A 180 1.80 -1.61 10.10
N MET A 181 1.66 -2.88 9.70
CA MET A 181 0.86 -3.86 10.42
C MET A 181 1.38 -4.14 11.83
N GLY A 182 2.61 -3.73 12.15
CA GLY A 182 3.13 -3.72 13.52
C GLY A 182 2.30 -2.88 14.51
N ASN A 183 1.47 -1.95 14.01
CA ASN A 183 0.52 -1.20 14.84
C ASN A 183 -0.52 -2.11 15.50
N LEU A 184 -0.86 -3.23 14.85
CA LEU A 184 -1.87 -4.20 15.28
C LEU A 184 -1.25 -5.57 15.59
N LYS A 185 0.07 -5.66 15.82
CA LYS A 185 0.78 -6.94 15.97
C LYS A 185 0.14 -7.90 16.98
N GLU A 186 -0.31 -7.40 18.13
CA GLU A 186 -0.89 -8.25 19.18
C GLU A 186 -2.25 -8.79 18.72
N VAL A 187 -3.10 -7.94 18.12
CA VAL A 187 -4.39 -8.35 17.55
C VAL A 187 -4.22 -9.34 16.40
N ILE A 188 -3.25 -9.12 15.51
CA ILE A 188 -2.94 -10.03 14.41
C ILE A 188 -2.48 -11.39 14.94
N HIS A 189 -1.63 -11.40 15.98
CA HIS A 189 -1.18 -12.63 16.61
C HIS A 189 -2.32 -13.38 17.30
N GLU A 190 -3.13 -12.68 18.11
CA GLU A 190 -4.16 -13.27 18.95
C GLU A 190 -5.43 -13.66 18.17
N GLU A 191 -5.90 -12.82 17.26
CA GLU A 191 -7.19 -13.01 16.57
C GLU A 191 -7.07 -13.61 15.17
N LEU A 192 -5.95 -13.41 14.48
CA LEU A 192 -5.72 -13.98 13.14
C LEU A 192 -4.78 -15.19 13.15
N ALA A 193 -4.11 -15.46 14.28
CA ALA A 193 -3.13 -16.54 14.42
C ALA A 193 -2.02 -16.50 13.35
N LEU A 194 -1.61 -15.29 12.96
CA LEU A 194 -0.53 -15.04 12.00
C LEU A 194 0.75 -14.60 12.72
N VAL A 195 1.88 -14.66 12.01
CA VAL A 195 3.14 -14.06 12.47
C VAL A 195 3.20 -12.62 11.95
N PRO A 196 2.98 -11.60 12.81
CA PRO A 196 2.82 -10.23 12.35
C PRO A 196 4.16 -9.59 11.98
N CYS A 197 4.11 -8.65 11.04
CA CYS A 197 5.11 -7.61 10.90
C CYS A 197 5.27 -6.87 12.25
N LYS A 198 6.50 -6.50 12.63
CA LYS A 198 6.75 -5.68 13.84
C LYS A 198 6.97 -4.21 13.54
N VAL A 199 7.14 -3.84 12.28
CA VAL A 199 7.41 -2.45 11.87
C VAL A 199 6.12 -1.64 11.93
N LYS A 200 6.16 -0.57 12.72
CA LYS A 200 5.04 0.33 12.97
C LYS A 200 5.10 1.55 12.07
N VAL A 201 3.94 2.13 11.78
CA VAL A 201 3.77 3.44 11.11
C VAL A 201 2.96 4.39 11.99
N ASP A 202 2.97 5.69 11.70
CA ASP A 202 2.17 6.64 12.46
C ASP A 202 0.68 6.44 12.16
N THR A 203 0.33 6.22 10.89
CA THR A 203 -1.05 5.97 10.45
C THR A 203 -1.14 4.74 9.56
N LEU A 204 -1.95 3.77 9.97
CA LEU A 204 -2.19 2.52 9.25
C LEU A 204 -3.56 2.58 8.55
N VAL A 205 -3.58 2.15 7.31
CA VAL A 205 -4.77 1.86 6.52
C VAL A 205 -4.80 0.37 6.24
N ILE A 206 -5.95 -0.25 6.46
CA ILE A 206 -6.18 -1.65 6.07
C ILE A 206 -7.24 -1.70 4.98
N ALA A 207 -7.15 -2.68 4.09
CA ALA A 207 -8.14 -2.93 3.06
C ALA A 207 -8.17 -4.41 2.71
N THR A 208 -9.15 -4.85 1.92
CA THR A 208 -9.16 -6.25 1.43
C THR A 208 -8.00 -6.54 0.49
N VAL A 209 -7.56 -5.52 -0.24
CA VAL A 209 -6.45 -5.49 -1.20
C VAL A 209 -5.75 -4.15 -0.99
N SER A 210 -4.44 -4.13 -0.84
CA SER A 210 -3.68 -2.91 -0.52
C SER A 210 -3.81 -1.82 -1.57
N ASN A 211 -3.91 -2.19 -2.86
CA ASN A 211 -4.24 -1.27 -3.94
C ASN A 211 -5.51 -0.46 -3.61
N TRP A 212 -6.55 -1.13 -3.12
CA TRP A 212 -7.83 -0.49 -2.79
C TRP A 212 -7.69 0.43 -1.57
N GLY A 213 -6.86 0.07 -0.59
CA GLY A 213 -6.53 0.94 0.54
C GLY A 213 -5.87 2.24 0.07
N ALA A 214 -4.93 2.16 -0.87
CA ALA A 214 -4.33 3.35 -1.47
C ALA A 214 -5.37 4.19 -2.25
N TYR A 215 -6.28 3.54 -2.99
CA TYR A 215 -7.38 4.23 -3.67
C TYR A 215 -8.31 4.93 -2.67
N ALA A 216 -8.60 4.34 -1.52
CA ALA A 216 -9.43 4.95 -0.49
C ALA A 216 -8.80 6.23 0.07
N ILE A 217 -7.49 6.24 0.31
CA ILE A 217 -6.78 7.46 0.72
C ILE A 217 -6.93 8.54 -0.37
N VAL A 218 -6.69 8.18 -1.63
CA VAL A 218 -6.79 9.12 -2.77
C VAL A 218 -8.23 9.60 -2.99
N ALA A 219 -9.23 8.75 -2.77
CA ALA A 219 -10.64 9.10 -2.83
C ALA A 219 -10.98 10.20 -1.80
N TYR A 220 -10.47 10.07 -0.57
CA TYR A 220 -10.61 11.13 0.44
C TYR A 220 -9.82 12.39 0.07
N MET A 221 -8.60 12.27 -0.45
CA MET A 221 -7.83 13.44 -0.92
C MET A 221 -8.59 14.20 -2.01
N GLN A 222 -9.15 13.48 -2.98
CA GLN A 222 -10.00 14.06 -4.03
C GLN A 222 -11.20 14.78 -3.43
N LYS A 223 -11.91 14.15 -2.48
CA LYS A 223 -13.06 14.76 -1.80
C LYS A 223 -12.70 16.02 -1.01
N MET A 224 -11.53 16.03 -0.38
CA MET A 224 -11.07 17.16 0.45
C MET A 224 -10.55 18.34 -0.39
N THR A 225 -9.98 18.08 -1.55
CA THR A 225 -9.27 19.09 -2.36
C THR A 225 -10.01 19.50 -3.63
N GLY A 226 -10.95 18.68 -4.09
CA GLY A 226 -11.59 18.80 -5.41
C GLY A 226 -10.69 18.40 -6.59
N VAL A 227 -9.45 17.97 -6.34
CA VAL A 227 -8.52 17.53 -7.37
C VAL A 227 -8.77 16.06 -7.68
N THR A 228 -9.08 15.74 -8.95
CA THR A 228 -9.30 14.35 -9.37
C THR A 228 -8.03 13.51 -9.25
N GLY A 229 -7.98 12.68 -8.21
CA GLY A 229 -6.85 11.79 -7.91
C GLY A 229 -7.09 10.34 -8.35
N LEU A 230 -8.32 9.84 -8.27
CA LEU A 230 -8.61 8.48 -8.70
C LEU A 230 -8.41 8.33 -10.22
N LEU A 231 -7.72 7.28 -10.63
CA LEU A 231 -7.58 6.90 -12.03
C LEU A 231 -8.84 6.16 -12.48
N ASN A 232 -9.19 6.32 -13.76
CA ASN A 232 -10.30 5.59 -14.35
C ASN A 232 -9.93 4.10 -14.56
N PHE A 233 -10.95 3.27 -14.69
CA PHE A 233 -10.76 1.83 -14.87
C PHE A 233 -9.90 1.47 -16.10
N GLU A 234 -10.01 2.21 -17.20
CA GLU A 234 -9.22 1.96 -18.41
C GLU A 234 -7.71 2.12 -18.15
N LYS A 235 -7.32 3.14 -17.37
CA LYS A 235 -5.93 3.37 -16.98
C LYS A 235 -5.43 2.26 -16.04
N ILE A 236 -6.24 1.85 -15.07
CA ILE A 236 -5.91 0.74 -14.15
C ILE A 236 -5.76 -0.57 -14.91
N TYR A 237 -6.71 -0.90 -15.79
CA TYR A 237 -6.64 -2.07 -16.67
C TYR A 237 -5.38 -2.06 -17.54
N GLY A 238 -5.08 -0.93 -18.20
CA GLY A 238 -3.91 -0.79 -19.07
C GLY A 238 -2.60 -0.98 -18.31
N TYR A 239 -2.54 -0.45 -17.08
CA TYR A 239 -1.38 -0.62 -16.21
C TYR A 239 -1.22 -2.06 -15.73
N LEU A 240 -2.29 -2.69 -15.21
CA LEU A 240 -2.27 -4.10 -14.80
C LEU A 240 -1.83 -5.02 -15.95
N ALA A 241 -2.42 -4.83 -17.13
CA ALA A 241 -2.05 -5.58 -18.32
C ALA A 241 -0.59 -5.38 -18.74
N ARG A 242 0.01 -4.22 -18.45
CA ARG A 242 1.44 -3.99 -18.68
C ARG A 242 2.29 -4.74 -17.67
N ILE A 243 2.06 -4.59 -16.36
CA ILE A 243 2.92 -5.23 -15.35
C ILE A 243 2.81 -6.77 -15.40
N VAL A 244 1.64 -7.32 -15.74
CA VAL A 244 1.48 -8.76 -15.96
C VAL A 244 2.27 -9.24 -17.18
N ARG A 245 2.29 -8.46 -18.29
CA ARG A 245 3.17 -8.76 -19.44
C ARG A 245 4.65 -8.67 -19.11
N MET A 246 5.02 -7.87 -18.11
CA MET A 246 6.38 -7.76 -17.60
C MET A 246 6.73 -8.87 -16.60
N GLY A 247 5.78 -9.76 -16.30
CA GLY A 247 5.99 -10.94 -15.46
C GLY A 247 5.35 -10.87 -14.08
N SER A 248 4.61 -9.81 -13.74
CA SER A 248 3.87 -9.78 -12.47
C SER A 248 2.87 -10.93 -12.37
N VAL A 249 2.61 -11.39 -11.15
CA VAL A 249 1.68 -12.48 -10.85
C VAL A 249 0.60 -12.02 -9.89
N ASP A 250 -0.55 -12.65 -9.94
CA ASP A 250 -1.56 -12.51 -8.89
C ASP A 250 -1.07 -13.21 -7.61
N GLY A 251 -1.14 -12.51 -6.46
CA GLY A 251 -0.58 -12.96 -5.19
C GLY A 251 -1.16 -14.27 -4.64
N VAL A 252 -2.43 -14.55 -4.95
CA VAL A 252 -3.15 -15.73 -4.48
C VAL A 252 -2.97 -16.92 -5.43
N THR A 253 -3.19 -16.70 -6.72
CA THR A 253 -3.16 -17.75 -7.75
C THR A 253 -1.75 -18.06 -8.24
N LYS A 254 -0.80 -17.12 -8.05
CA LYS A 254 0.59 -17.18 -8.50
C LYS A 254 0.74 -17.30 -10.01
N LYS A 255 -0.27 -16.84 -10.75
CA LYS A 255 -0.32 -16.90 -12.22
C LYS A 255 -0.19 -15.51 -12.81
N HIS A 256 0.39 -15.42 -14.00
CA HIS A 256 0.35 -14.22 -14.83
C HIS A 256 -1.06 -14.02 -15.40
N THR A 257 -1.94 -13.44 -14.59
CA THR A 257 -3.35 -13.23 -14.94
C THR A 257 -3.74 -11.79 -14.60
N LEU A 258 -4.76 -11.28 -15.28
CA LEU A 258 -5.32 -9.96 -15.03
C LEU A 258 -6.26 -10.01 -13.82
N SER A 259 -5.69 -10.27 -12.65
CA SER A 259 -6.36 -10.22 -11.36
C SER A 259 -5.41 -9.70 -10.30
N VAL A 260 -5.99 -9.24 -9.20
CA VAL A 260 -5.28 -8.82 -7.99
C VAL A 260 -5.86 -9.63 -6.85
N ASP A 261 -5.04 -10.37 -6.14
CA ASP A 261 -5.46 -11.16 -4.99
C ASP A 261 -6.62 -12.15 -5.22
N GLY A 262 -6.65 -12.69 -6.44
CA GLY A 262 -7.69 -13.61 -6.92
C GLY A 262 -9.00 -12.91 -7.28
N PHE A 263 -9.08 -11.59 -7.18
CA PHE A 263 -10.23 -10.80 -7.59
C PHE A 263 -10.12 -10.39 -9.06
N SER A 264 -11.23 -10.55 -9.79
CA SER A 264 -11.29 -10.24 -11.21
C SER A 264 -11.35 -8.74 -11.49
N LEU A 265 -11.14 -8.37 -12.76
CA LEU A 265 -11.27 -7.00 -13.23
C LEU A 265 -12.67 -6.41 -13.01
N GLU A 266 -13.72 -7.22 -13.00
CA GLU A 266 -15.08 -6.76 -12.71
C GLU A 266 -15.19 -6.26 -11.26
N ILE A 267 -14.54 -6.96 -10.32
CA ILE A 267 -14.49 -6.55 -8.91
C ILE A 267 -13.62 -5.31 -8.74
N GLU A 268 -12.45 -5.26 -9.40
CA GLU A 268 -11.60 -4.06 -9.43
C GLU A 268 -12.39 -2.83 -9.91
N LYS A 269 -13.19 -2.98 -10.97
CA LYS A 269 -14.06 -1.92 -11.48
C LYS A 269 -15.14 -1.53 -10.49
N GLU A 270 -15.80 -2.50 -9.86
CA GLU A 270 -16.83 -2.25 -8.84
C GLU A 270 -16.29 -1.40 -7.69
N ILE A 271 -15.09 -1.72 -7.20
CA ILE A 271 -14.43 -0.96 -6.13
C ILE A 271 -14.13 0.47 -6.60
N LEU A 272 -13.53 0.65 -7.76
CA LEU A 272 -13.22 1.99 -8.30
C LEU A 272 -14.48 2.83 -8.53
N ASP A 273 -15.55 2.25 -9.06
CA ASP A 273 -16.83 2.95 -9.26
C ASP A 273 -17.43 3.40 -7.92
N GLY A 274 -17.43 2.51 -6.91
CA GLY A 274 -17.92 2.82 -5.56
C GLY A 274 -17.12 3.94 -4.89
N LEU A 275 -15.78 3.91 -5.01
CA LEU A 275 -14.92 4.97 -4.50
C LEU A 275 -15.17 6.31 -5.20
N ASN A 276 -15.30 6.31 -6.53
CA ASN A 276 -15.61 7.54 -7.28
C ASN A 276 -16.96 8.14 -6.88
N GLN A 277 -17.98 7.30 -6.66
CA GLN A 277 -19.30 7.76 -6.21
C GLN A 277 -19.24 8.43 -4.83
N LEU A 278 -18.45 7.90 -3.90
CA LEU A 278 -18.31 8.43 -2.55
C LEU A 278 -17.32 9.61 -2.44
N ALA A 279 -16.39 9.72 -3.38
CA ALA A 279 -15.42 10.82 -3.49
C ALA A 279 -15.95 12.07 -4.21
N SER A 280 -17.12 11.95 -4.85
CA SER A 280 -17.82 13.06 -5.52
C SER A 280 -18.49 14.02 -4.52
#